data_AF-A0A2T6DG37-F1
#
_entry.id   AF-A0A2T6DG37-F1
#
_cell.length_a   1.000
_cell.length_b   1.000
_cell.length_c   1.000
_cell.angle_alpha   90.00
_cell.angle_beta   90.00
_cell.angle_gamma   90.00
#
_symmetry.space_group_name_H-M   'P 1'
#
loop_
_entity.id
_entity.type
_entity.pdbx_description
1 polymer ?
#
loop_
_entity_poly.entity_id
_entity_poly.type
_entity_poly.pdbx_seq_one_letter_code
_entity_poly.pdbx_strand_id
1 'polypeptide(L)'
;MCREVIPLLKENALEPAPEAAAGDVLDVLGAVGAVPSTTPTTAAAAEAVPPSGTAPATSLPPPPPSRGKIISLSGGGATAPMPRCSAYAASKAAVVRITETMAEELREFAIDVNAVAPGAMRTRMMQEVVDAGPEKAGEAYHAKNVHWMEEGGTTDPSVGAALCAWLASTESNGITGKLLSAQWDPWQNLAAFRQDLRGDIYTLRRIVPEDRGKKFE
;
A
#
# COMPACT_ATOMS: atom_id res chain seq x y z
N MET A 1 -5.96 -13.45 -22.19
CA MET A 1 -5.69 -12.00 -22.05
C MET A 1 -4.45 -11.67 -21.21
N CYS A 2 -3.70 -12.66 -20.68
CA CYS A 2 -2.43 -12.46 -19.94
C CYS A 2 -1.22 -13.10 -20.67
N ARG A 3 -1.07 -12.91 -21.98
CA ARG A 3 0.09 -13.44 -22.74
C ARG A 3 0.83 -12.42 -23.61
N GLU A 4 0.34 -11.19 -23.72
CA GLU A 4 0.90 -10.19 -24.65
C GLU A 4 1.73 -9.07 -23.98
N VAL A 5 1.87 -9.07 -22.65
CA VAL A 5 2.59 -7.98 -21.93
C VAL A 5 4.10 -8.21 -21.83
N ILE A 6 4.59 -9.44 -22.06
CA ILE A 6 6.01 -9.80 -21.89
C ILE A 6 6.94 -9.28 -23.01
N PRO A 7 6.54 -9.21 -24.31
CA PRO A 7 7.46 -8.77 -25.36
C PRO A 7 7.75 -7.26 -25.38
N LEU A 8 6.83 -6.42 -24.86
CA LEU A 8 6.96 -4.95 -24.89
C LEU A 8 8.01 -4.39 -23.92
N LEU A 9 8.47 -5.20 -22.96
CA LEU A 9 9.53 -4.81 -22.01
C LEU A 9 10.94 -4.97 -22.60
N LYS A 10 11.11 -5.63 -23.76
CA LYS A 10 12.44 -5.91 -24.33
C LYS A 10 12.96 -4.86 -25.31
N GLU A 11 12.10 -3.98 -25.85
CA GLU A 11 12.50 -3.05 -26.92
C GLU A 11 12.94 -1.65 -26.42
N ASN A 12 12.83 -1.35 -25.12
CA ASN A 12 13.26 -0.06 -24.53
C ASN A 12 14.40 -0.22 -23.52
N ALA A 13 15.40 -1.04 -23.83
CA ALA A 13 16.65 -1.11 -23.07
C ALA A 13 17.44 0.20 -23.25
N LEU A 14 17.19 1.17 -22.36
CA LEU A 14 18.08 2.31 -22.13
C LEU A 14 19.30 1.83 -21.33
N GLU A 15 20.47 2.32 -21.75
CA GLU A 15 21.83 2.03 -21.28
C GLU A 15 22.00 2.02 -19.73
N PRO A 16 22.99 1.26 -19.21
CA PRO A 16 23.09 0.95 -17.77
C PRO A 16 23.45 2.18 -16.93
N ALA A 17 22.57 2.55 -15.99
CA ALA A 17 22.85 3.48 -14.92
C ALA A 17 23.66 2.80 -13.78
N PRO A 18 24.52 3.56 -13.07
CA PRO A 18 25.43 3.00 -12.07
C PRO A 18 24.71 2.53 -10.80
N GLU A 19 25.31 1.56 -10.11
CA GLU A 19 24.85 0.93 -8.85
C GLU A 19 24.16 1.91 -7.89
N ALA A 20 22.86 1.71 -7.65
CA ALA A 20 22.10 2.41 -6.62
C ALA A 20 21.47 1.40 -5.65
N ALA A 21 21.77 1.60 -4.37
CA ALA A 21 21.35 0.77 -3.25
C ALA A 21 19.94 1.13 -2.73
N ALA A 22 19.27 0.13 -2.16
CA ALA A 22 18.19 0.20 -1.17
C ALA A 22 16.90 1.01 -1.51
N GLY A 23 15.88 0.28 -1.97
CA GLY A 23 14.47 0.50 -1.61
C GLY A 23 13.70 1.57 -2.39
N ASP A 24 13.12 1.21 -3.53
CA ASP A 24 12.20 2.08 -4.27
C ASP A 24 10.79 2.07 -3.65
N VAL A 25 10.24 3.25 -3.34
CA VAL A 25 8.87 3.46 -2.85
C VAL A 25 7.99 3.95 -4.00
N LEU A 26 6.89 3.25 -4.28
CA LEU A 26 5.94 3.60 -5.33
C LEU A 26 4.68 4.26 -4.74
N ASP A 27 4.39 5.50 -5.13
CA ASP A 27 3.17 6.24 -4.73
C ASP A 27 2.16 6.35 -5.88
N VAL A 28 0.89 6.04 -5.60
CA VAL A 28 -0.24 6.32 -6.48
C VAL A 28 -1.03 7.48 -5.89
N LEU A 29 -0.76 8.69 -6.40
CA LEU A 29 -1.52 9.89 -6.05
C LEU A 29 -2.83 9.92 -6.84
N GLY A 30 -3.95 9.64 -6.18
CA GLY A 30 -5.29 9.87 -6.74
C GLY A 30 -5.69 11.34 -6.56
N ALA A 31 -6.20 11.96 -7.63
CA ALA A 31 -6.68 13.35 -7.59
C ALA A 31 -7.89 13.49 -6.63
N VAL A 32 -7.89 14.56 -5.83
CA VAL A 32 -9.05 15.00 -5.06
C VAL A 32 -9.64 16.23 -5.76
N GLY A 33 -10.61 16.01 -6.66
CA GLY A 33 -11.22 17.09 -7.44
C GLY A 33 -11.91 16.61 -8.72
N ALA A 34 -12.65 17.51 -9.39
CA ALA A 34 -13.35 17.22 -10.64
C ALA A 34 -12.39 16.62 -11.67
N VAL A 35 -12.75 15.45 -12.21
CA VAL A 35 -11.94 14.65 -13.15
C VAL A 35 -11.45 15.52 -14.32
N PRO A 36 -10.18 15.94 -14.34
CA PRO A 36 -9.56 16.35 -15.59
C PRO A 36 -9.20 15.06 -16.34
N SER A 37 -9.20 15.12 -17.66
CA SER A 37 -8.72 14.04 -18.51
C SER A 37 -7.22 13.82 -18.30
N THR A 38 -6.84 13.08 -17.26
CA THR A 38 -5.46 12.65 -17.04
C THR A 38 -5.38 11.15 -17.27
N THR A 39 -4.60 10.79 -18.28
CA THR A 39 -4.16 9.44 -18.63
C THR A 39 -3.71 8.70 -17.36
N PRO A 40 -4.12 7.43 -17.15
CA PRO A 40 -3.67 6.66 -16.00
C PRO A 40 -2.14 6.53 -16.06
N THR A 41 -1.44 7.14 -15.09
CA THR A 41 -0.01 6.93 -14.92
C THR A 41 0.24 5.46 -14.60
N THR A 42 0.96 4.82 -15.51
CA THR A 42 1.30 3.40 -15.53
C THR A 42 2.04 2.98 -14.26
N ALA A 43 1.64 1.86 -13.68
CA ALA A 43 2.42 1.15 -12.66
C ALA A 43 3.77 0.73 -13.28
N ALA A 44 4.87 1.24 -12.74
CA ALA A 44 6.20 0.79 -13.13
C ALA A 44 6.49 -0.58 -12.49
N ALA A 45 6.83 -1.55 -13.33
CA ALA A 45 7.19 -2.91 -12.93
C ALA A 45 8.56 -2.92 -12.23
N ALA A 46 8.64 -3.56 -11.07
CA ALA A 46 9.91 -3.88 -10.42
C ALA A 46 10.62 -5.01 -11.20
N GLU A 47 11.91 -4.84 -11.49
CA GLU A 47 12.73 -5.82 -12.19
C GLU A 47 13.01 -7.03 -11.28
N ALA A 48 12.47 -8.20 -11.64
CA ALA A 48 12.68 -9.45 -10.93
C ALA A 48 13.87 -10.22 -11.54
N VAL A 49 14.95 -10.39 -10.77
CA VAL A 49 16.02 -11.35 -11.11
C VAL A 49 15.53 -12.76 -10.76
N PRO A 50 15.49 -13.73 -11.69
CA PRO A 50 14.90 -15.04 -11.43
C PRO A 50 15.92 -16.01 -10.80
N PRO A 51 15.60 -16.69 -9.69
CA PRO A 51 16.22 -17.97 -9.36
C PRO A 51 15.34 -19.10 -9.89
N SER A 52 15.94 -19.95 -10.71
CA SER A 52 15.39 -21.21 -11.20
C SER A 52 15.10 -22.20 -10.06
N GLY A 53 13.87 -22.72 -9.99
CA GLY A 53 13.59 -24.00 -9.31
C GLY A 53 12.26 -24.07 -8.55
N THR A 54 11.33 -24.89 -9.04
CA THR A 54 10.08 -25.27 -8.37
C THR A 54 10.28 -26.51 -7.48
N ALA A 55 9.86 -26.45 -6.22
CA ALA A 55 9.80 -27.61 -5.31
C ALA A 55 8.55 -27.56 -4.39
N PRO A 56 7.95 -28.70 -3.99
CA PRO A 56 6.63 -28.75 -3.37
C PRO A 56 6.64 -28.45 -1.86
N ALA A 57 5.46 -28.08 -1.36
CA ALA A 57 5.20 -27.60 -0.01
C ALA A 57 5.36 -28.68 1.08
N THR A 58 6.49 -28.67 1.79
CA THR A 58 6.64 -29.23 3.14
C THR A 58 7.50 -28.28 3.96
N SER A 59 6.97 -27.85 5.12
CA SER A 59 7.58 -26.93 6.11
C SER A 59 8.60 -25.95 5.52
N LEU A 60 8.11 -24.79 5.08
CA LEU A 60 8.92 -23.76 4.42
C LEU A 60 10.18 -23.48 5.28
N PRO A 61 11.40 -23.53 4.70
CA PRO A 61 12.61 -23.18 5.41
C PRO A 61 12.50 -21.77 6.04
N PRO A 62 13.31 -21.46 7.07
CA PRO A 62 13.40 -20.08 7.57
C PRO A 62 13.61 -19.14 6.39
N PRO A 63 12.95 -17.96 6.38
CA PRO A 63 13.00 -17.07 5.23
C PRO A 63 14.46 -16.76 4.88
N PRO A 64 14.80 -16.66 3.58
CA PRO A 64 16.16 -16.35 3.16
C PRO A 64 16.64 -15.04 3.80
N PRO A 65 17.95 -14.90 4.05
CA PRO A 65 18.51 -13.74 4.76
C PRO A 65 18.26 -12.41 4.03
N SER A 66 18.05 -12.45 2.71
CA SER A 66 17.57 -11.32 1.92
C SER A 66 16.23 -11.66 1.26
N ARG A 67 15.28 -10.72 1.36
CA ARG A 67 13.97 -10.75 0.68
C ARG A 67 13.80 -9.45 -0.07
N GLY A 68 13.24 -9.50 -1.28
CA GLY A 68 12.85 -8.28 -2.00
C GLY A 68 11.73 -7.56 -1.24
N LYS A 69 11.66 -6.24 -1.36
CA LYS A 69 10.66 -5.42 -0.66
C LYS A 69 9.97 -4.49 -1.65
N ILE A 70 8.65 -4.52 -1.67
CA ILE A 70 7.82 -3.57 -2.42
C ILE A 70 6.90 -2.88 -1.43
N ILE A 71 6.97 -1.56 -1.37
CA ILE A 71 6.18 -0.73 -0.45
C ILE A 71 5.39 0.27 -1.28
N SER A 72 4.07 0.22 -1.15
CA SER A 72 3.15 1.14 -1.81
C SER A 72 2.47 2.06 -0.82
N LEU A 73 2.23 3.32 -1.20
CA LEU A 73 1.47 4.24 -0.37
C LEU A 73 -0.04 4.13 -0.65
N SER A 74 -0.79 3.65 0.34
CA SER A 74 -2.24 3.70 0.39
C SER A 74 -2.71 4.68 1.48
N GLY A 75 -3.85 4.45 2.13
CA GLY A 75 -4.37 5.34 3.17
C GLY A 75 -5.74 4.91 3.70
N GLY A 76 -6.24 5.67 4.68
CA GLY A 76 -7.55 5.41 5.30
C GLY A 76 -8.73 5.42 4.31
N GLY A 77 -8.57 6.03 3.13
CA GLY A 77 -9.57 5.96 2.06
C GLY A 77 -9.78 4.57 1.47
N ALA A 78 -8.90 3.60 1.76
CA ALA A 78 -9.06 2.22 1.32
C ALA A 78 -10.02 1.40 2.21
N THR A 79 -10.17 1.77 3.49
CA THR A 79 -10.82 0.92 4.51
C THR A 79 -12.15 1.48 5.02
N ALA A 80 -12.46 2.75 4.71
CA ALA A 80 -13.70 3.38 5.10
C ALA A 80 -14.31 4.17 3.93
N PRO A 81 -15.66 4.24 3.83
CA PRO A 81 -16.32 5.11 2.86
C PRO A 81 -15.90 6.57 3.02
N MET A 82 -15.54 7.21 1.91
CA MET A 82 -15.26 8.65 1.85
C MET A 82 -16.24 9.34 0.89
N PRO A 83 -17.37 9.86 1.41
CA PRO A 83 -18.30 10.65 0.60
C PRO A 83 -17.58 11.79 -0.12
N ARG A 84 -17.94 12.05 -1.39
CA ARG A 84 -17.33 13.07 -2.28
C ARG A 84 -15.86 12.83 -2.67
N CYS A 85 -15.25 11.72 -2.25
CA CYS A 85 -13.89 11.31 -2.64
C CYS A 85 -13.87 9.90 -3.26
N SER A 86 -14.90 9.53 -4.04
CA SER A 86 -15.06 8.16 -4.54
C SER A 86 -13.90 7.69 -5.41
N ALA A 87 -13.38 8.55 -6.31
CA ALA A 87 -12.22 8.23 -7.15
C ALA A 87 -10.96 7.96 -6.31
N TYR A 88 -10.71 8.80 -5.30
CA TYR A 88 -9.59 8.63 -4.37
C TYR A 88 -9.72 7.34 -3.54
N ALA A 89 -10.91 7.11 -2.96
CA ALA A 89 -11.17 5.92 -2.15
C ALA A 89 -11.05 4.63 -2.98
N ALA A 90 -11.61 4.61 -4.19
CA ALA A 90 -11.49 3.49 -5.12
C ALA A 90 -10.03 3.22 -5.51
N SER A 91 -9.27 4.28 -5.83
CA SER A 91 -7.84 4.16 -6.15
C SER A 91 -7.04 3.58 -4.98
N LYS A 92 -7.24 4.08 -3.76
CA LYS A 92 -6.51 3.59 -2.57
C LYS A 92 -6.92 2.16 -2.18
N ALA A 93 -8.17 1.78 -2.37
CA ALA A 93 -8.62 0.39 -2.23
C ALA A 93 -8.01 -0.53 -3.31
N ALA A 94 -7.87 -0.05 -4.54
CA ALA A 94 -7.25 -0.80 -5.63
C ALA A 94 -5.76 -1.08 -5.33
N VAL A 95 -5.01 -0.10 -4.83
CA VAL A 95 -3.62 -0.28 -4.38
C VAL A 95 -3.52 -1.41 -3.37
N VAL A 96 -4.38 -1.44 -2.35
CA VAL A 96 -4.36 -2.49 -1.31
C VAL A 96 -4.64 -3.86 -1.90
N ARG A 97 -5.63 -3.97 -2.80
CA ARG A 97 -5.93 -5.24 -3.46
C ARG A 97 -4.79 -5.71 -4.35
N ILE A 98 -4.15 -4.80 -5.08
CA ILE A 98 -2.96 -5.10 -5.90
C ILE A 98 -1.81 -5.59 -5.01
N THR A 99 -1.55 -4.92 -3.88
CA THR A 99 -0.56 -5.34 -2.89
C THR A 99 -0.81 -6.77 -2.40
N GLU A 100 -2.05 -7.10 -2.02
CA GLU A 100 -2.41 -8.45 -1.57
C GLU A 100 -2.22 -9.51 -2.67
N THR A 101 -2.63 -9.20 -3.91
CA THR A 101 -2.46 -10.11 -5.04
C THR A 101 -0.98 -10.33 -5.36
N MET A 102 -0.21 -9.25 -5.48
CA MET A 102 1.23 -9.32 -5.77
C MET A 102 2.01 -10.04 -4.66
N ALA A 103 1.59 -9.92 -3.40
CA ALA A 103 2.21 -10.66 -2.30
C ALA A 103 2.09 -12.18 -2.48
N GLU A 104 1.00 -12.66 -3.07
CA GLU A 104 0.83 -14.08 -3.40
C GLU A 104 1.60 -14.45 -4.67
N GLU A 105 1.49 -13.66 -5.72
CA GLU A 105 2.17 -13.90 -7.01
C GLU A 105 3.69 -13.89 -6.86
N LEU A 106 4.24 -13.07 -5.96
CA LEU A 106 5.68 -12.92 -5.78
C LEU A 106 6.26 -13.75 -4.62
N ARG A 107 5.43 -14.60 -3.98
CA ARG A 107 5.81 -15.40 -2.82
C ARG A 107 6.98 -16.34 -3.12
N GLU A 108 6.97 -16.98 -4.28
CA GLU A 108 8.02 -17.92 -4.71
C GLU A 108 9.37 -17.24 -4.97
N PHE A 109 9.36 -15.94 -5.26
CA PHE A 109 10.57 -15.14 -5.48
C PHE A 109 11.12 -14.51 -4.20
N ALA A 110 10.56 -14.85 -3.03
CA ALA A 110 10.93 -14.29 -1.74
C ALA A 110 10.82 -12.74 -1.70
N ILE A 111 9.78 -12.18 -2.31
CA ILE A 111 9.48 -10.74 -2.29
C ILE A 111 8.30 -10.50 -1.34
N ASP A 112 8.47 -9.57 -0.40
CA ASP A 112 7.40 -9.08 0.47
C ASP A 112 6.81 -7.80 -0.10
N VAL A 113 5.49 -7.74 -0.23
CA VAL A 113 4.75 -6.62 -0.83
C VAL A 113 3.77 -6.08 0.20
N ASN A 114 3.91 -4.82 0.63
CA ASN A 114 3.03 -4.22 1.63
C ASN A 114 2.58 -2.82 1.24
N ALA A 115 1.43 -2.40 1.78
CA ALA A 115 0.88 -1.07 1.64
C ALA A 115 0.99 -0.32 2.97
N VAL A 116 1.34 0.96 2.90
CA VAL A 116 1.45 1.84 4.06
C VAL A 116 0.35 2.89 4.01
N ALA A 117 -0.39 3.03 5.10
CA ALA A 117 -1.26 4.17 5.36
C ALA A 117 -0.49 5.17 6.26
N PRO A 118 0.08 6.24 5.68
CA PRO A 118 0.95 7.15 6.41
C PRO A 118 0.22 8.00 7.46
N GLY A 119 -1.09 8.21 7.31
CA GLY A 119 -1.89 9.08 8.18
C GLY A 119 -2.20 10.43 7.54
N ALA A 120 -2.92 11.30 8.25
CA ALA A 120 -3.26 12.62 7.74
C ALA A 120 -2.11 13.59 8.02
N MET A 121 -1.33 13.89 6.98
CA MET A 121 -0.18 14.78 7.04
C MET A 121 -0.52 16.14 6.40
N ARG A 122 0.10 17.20 6.89
CA ARG A 122 0.03 18.51 6.24
C ARG A 122 0.67 18.44 4.86
N THR A 123 -0.17 18.31 3.84
CA THR A 123 0.23 18.14 2.44
C THR A 123 -0.53 19.11 1.55
N ARG A 124 -0.03 19.30 0.33
CA ARG A 124 -0.75 20.04 -0.70
C ARG A 124 -2.15 19.47 -0.97
N MET A 125 -2.31 18.15 -0.94
CA MET A 125 -3.61 17.49 -1.12
C MET A 125 -4.62 17.89 -0.03
N MET A 126 -4.16 18.02 1.22
CA MET A 126 -5.00 18.50 2.32
C MET A 126 -5.40 19.97 2.12
N GLN A 127 -4.46 20.82 1.67
CA GLN A 127 -4.77 22.21 1.33
C GLN A 127 -5.80 22.32 0.21
N GLU A 128 -5.71 21.47 -0.83
CA GLU A 128 -6.70 21.46 -1.93
C GLU A 128 -8.11 21.11 -1.44
N VAL A 129 -8.24 20.25 -0.42
CA VAL A 129 -9.54 19.97 0.23
C VAL A 129 -10.07 21.18 0.99
N VAL A 130 -9.19 21.90 1.70
CA VAL A 130 -9.56 23.13 2.42
C VAL A 130 -10.00 24.21 1.42
N ASP A 131 -9.23 24.42 0.37
CA ASP A 131 -9.50 25.44 -0.66
C ASP A 131 -10.77 25.14 -1.46
N ALA A 132 -11.13 23.86 -1.61
CA ALA A 132 -12.38 23.45 -2.27
C ALA A 132 -13.64 23.85 -1.49
N GLY A 133 -13.52 24.11 -0.18
CA GLY A 133 -14.61 24.55 0.68
C GLY A 133 -15.64 23.45 1.04
N PRO A 134 -16.56 23.76 1.97
CA PRO A 134 -17.50 22.79 2.53
C PRO A 134 -18.55 22.30 1.52
N GLU A 135 -18.86 23.06 0.48
CA GLU A 135 -19.83 22.64 -0.56
C GLU A 135 -19.31 21.44 -1.34
N LYS A 136 -18.04 21.48 -1.76
CA LYS A 136 -17.42 20.42 -2.58
C LYS A 136 -16.87 19.27 -1.76
N ALA A 137 -16.18 19.57 -0.66
CA ALA A 137 -15.59 18.55 0.21
C ALA A 137 -16.62 17.92 1.17
N GLY A 138 -17.73 18.62 1.45
CA GLY A 138 -18.67 18.30 2.50
C GLY A 138 -18.26 18.90 3.84
N GLU A 139 -19.24 19.43 4.58
CA GLU A 139 -19.01 20.18 5.83
C GLU A 139 -18.09 19.46 6.82
N ALA A 140 -18.43 18.21 7.18
CA ALA A 140 -17.66 17.45 8.16
C ALA A 140 -16.23 17.15 7.69
N TYR A 141 -16.05 16.83 6.41
CA TYR A 141 -14.72 16.51 5.88
C TYR A 141 -13.87 17.77 5.73
N HIS A 142 -14.45 18.87 5.26
CA HIS A 142 -13.79 20.17 5.20
C HIS A 142 -13.35 20.65 6.59
N ALA A 143 -14.27 20.68 7.57
CA ALA A 143 -13.96 21.14 8.93
C ALA A 143 -12.83 20.30 9.56
N LYS A 144 -12.84 18.99 9.34
CA LYS A 144 -11.78 18.09 9.81
C LYS A 144 -10.41 18.42 9.19
N ASN A 145 -10.36 18.68 7.88
CA ASN A 145 -9.11 19.01 7.19
C ASN A 145 -8.58 20.41 7.55
N VAL A 146 -9.46 21.39 7.76
CA VAL A 146 -9.06 22.72 8.29
C VAL A 146 -8.38 22.57 9.64
N HIS A 147 -9.03 21.86 10.56
CA HIS A 147 -8.49 21.61 11.89
C HIS A 147 -7.11 20.91 11.83
N TRP A 148 -6.99 19.86 11.02
CA TRP A 148 -5.70 19.19 10.83
C TRP A 148 -4.63 20.09 10.22
N MET A 149 -4.97 20.97 9.27
CA MET A 149 -4.00 21.92 8.71
C MET A 149 -3.48 22.91 9.75
N GLU A 150 -4.35 23.41 10.62
CA GLU A 150 -4.00 24.32 11.72
C GLU A 150 -3.08 23.64 12.74
N GLU A 151 -3.30 22.37 13.03
CA GLU A 151 -2.47 21.58 13.96
C GLU A 151 -1.16 21.05 13.33
N GLY A 152 -0.95 21.23 12.02
CA GLY A 152 0.25 20.76 11.32
C GLY A 152 0.15 19.33 10.77
N GLY A 153 -1.04 18.74 10.74
CA GLY A 153 -1.33 17.35 10.43
C GLY A 153 -1.50 16.52 11.71
N THR A 154 -2.16 15.37 11.61
CA THR A 154 -2.27 14.44 12.75
C THR A 154 -1.04 13.57 12.92
N THR A 155 -0.26 13.42 11.86
CA THR A 155 0.87 12.49 11.81
C THR A 155 2.12 13.20 11.30
N ASP A 156 3.22 13.07 12.04
CA ASP A 156 4.53 13.55 11.60
C ASP A 156 5.02 12.68 10.42
N PRO A 157 5.48 13.28 9.30
CA PRO A 157 6.02 12.56 8.15
C PRO A 157 7.10 11.53 8.50
N SER A 158 7.90 11.78 9.54
CA SER A 158 8.93 10.86 10.03
C SER A 158 8.38 9.53 10.51
N VAL A 159 7.13 9.47 11.00
CA VAL A 159 6.49 8.23 11.45
C VAL A 159 6.16 7.33 10.25
N GLY A 160 5.64 7.93 9.17
CA GLY A 160 5.41 7.21 7.91
C GLY A 160 6.73 6.72 7.30
N ALA A 161 7.76 7.56 7.28
CA ALA A 161 9.09 7.19 6.82
C ALA A 161 9.71 6.07 7.66
N ALA A 162 9.53 6.09 8.98
CA ALA A 162 10.03 5.06 9.88
C ALA A 162 9.36 3.70 9.63
N LEU A 163 8.05 3.66 9.37
CA LEU A 163 7.37 2.43 8.97
C LEU A 163 7.90 1.91 7.62
N CYS A 164 8.10 2.76 6.62
CA CYS A 164 8.70 2.35 5.35
C CYS A 164 10.12 1.78 5.55
N ALA A 165 10.95 2.43 6.36
CA ALA A 165 12.30 1.97 6.69
C ALA A 165 12.28 0.62 7.42
N TRP A 166 11.33 0.42 8.33
CA TRP A 166 11.16 -0.85 9.02
C TRP A 166 10.69 -1.96 8.08
N LEU A 167 9.77 -1.67 7.16
CA LEU A 167 9.35 -2.61 6.12
C LEU A 167 10.49 -2.95 5.16
N ALA A 168 11.39 -2.01 4.89
CA ALA A 168 12.59 -2.26 4.09
C ALA A 168 13.66 -3.09 4.82
N SER A 169 13.58 -3.20 6.16
CA SER A 169 14.55 -3.93 6.97
C SER A 169 14.29 -5.44 7.02
N THR A 170 15.25 -6.21 7.55
CA THR A 170 15.11 -7.65 7.78
C THR A 170 14.14 -7.98 8.92
N GLU A 171 13.81 -7.01 9.79
CA GLU A 171 12.85 -7.21 10.88
C GLU A 171 11.45 -7.55 10.35
N SER A 172 11.08 -6.99 9.19
CA SER A 172 9.78 -7.24 8.56
C SER A 172 9.71 -8.56 7.77
N ASN A 173 10.80 -9.33 7.66
CA ASN A 173 10.85 -10.50 6.79
C ASN A 173 9.68 -11.47 7.02
N GLY A 174 8.99 -11.79 5.91
CA GLY A 174 7.83 -12.68 5.90
C GLY A 174 6.50 -12.01 6.24
N ILE A 175 6.49 -10.71 6.55
CA ILE A 175 5.29 -9.89 6.63
C ILE A 175 5.03 -9.35 5.22
N THR A 176 3.96 -9.83 4.59
CA THR A 176 3.60 -9.52 3.20
C THR A 176 2.08 -9.50 3.03
N GLY A 177 1.59 -8.74 2.05
CA GLY A 177 0.18 -8.57 1.73
C GLY A 177 -0.59 -7.80 2.81
N LYS A 178 0.05 -6.84 3.49
CA LYS A 178 -0.56 -6.09 4.61
C LYS A 178 -0.73 -4.62 4.29
N LEU A 179 -1.83 -4.04 4.75
CA LEU A 179 -2.04 -2.60 4.85
C LEU A 179 -1.78 -2.14 6.29
N LEU A 180 -0.66 -1.45 6.51
CA LEU A 180 -0.24 -1.02 7.84
C LEU A 180 -0.37 0.49 8.01
N SER A 181 -0.99 0.93 9.09
CA SER A 181 -1.04 2.32 9.52
C SER A 181 0.25 2.70 10.24
N ALA A 182 0.89 3.77 9.79
CA ALA A 182 2.04 4.34 10.47
C ALA A 182 1.65 4.91 11.85
N GLN A 183 0.43 5.45 11.97
CA GLN A 183 -0.03 6.15 13.16
C GLN A 183 -0.65 5.23 14.22
N TRP A 184 -1.41 4.21 13.80
CA TRP A 184 -2.28 3.46 14.73
C TRP A 184 -1.80 2.04 15.01
N ASP A 185 -1.03 1.44 14.12
CA ASP A 185 -0.63 0.04 14.29
C ASP A 185 0.69 -0.07 15.06
N PRO A 186 0.87 -1.10 15.91
CA PRO A 186 2.09 -1.31 16.67
C PRO A 186 3.18 -1.99 15.81
N TRP A 187 3.48 -1.42 14.65
CA TRP A 187 4.28 -2.04 13.60
C TRP A 187 5.69 -2.43 14.03
N GLN A 188 6.30 -1.71 14.97
CA GLN A 188 7.61 -2.04 15.56
C GLN A 188 7.62 -3.43 16.21
N ASN A 189 6.46 -3.91 16.68
CA ASN A 189 6.33 -5.17 17.40
C ASN A 189 5.72 -6.29 16.55
N LEU A 190 5.34 -6.02 15.30
CA LEU A 190 4.64 -7.00 14.46
C LEU A 190 5.48 -8.23 14.11
N ALA A 191 6.81 -8.13 14.20
CA ALA A 191 7.71 -9.27 14.09
C ALA A 191 7.38 -10.40 15.10
N ALA A 192 6.85 -10.07 16.27
CA ALA A 192 6.43 -11.05 17.28
C ALA A 192 5.14 -11.80 16.88
N PHE A 193 4.31 -11.20 16.03
CA PHE A 193 2.99 -11.71 15.63
C PHE A 193 2.98 -12.30 14.21
N ARG A 194 4.14 -12.67 13.66
CA ARG A 194 4.27 -13.17 12.27
C ARG A 194 3.36 -14.34 11.95
N GLN A 195 3.07 -15.22 12.91
CA GLN A 195 2.19 -16.36 12.68
C GLN A 195 0.75 -15.89 12.44
N ASP A 196 0.25 -14.97 13.26
CA ASP A 196 -1.09 -14.39 13.10
C ASP A 196 -1.21 -13.57 11.81
N LEU A 197 -0.14 -12.86 11.44
CA LEU A 197 -0.05 -12.10 10.19
C LEU A 197 -0.02 -12.97 8.92
N ARG A 198 -0.01 -14.31 9.03
CA ARG A 198 -0.28 -15.18 7.87
C ARG A 198 -1.76 -15.25 7.51
N GLY A 199 -2.63 -14.86 8.44
CA GLY A 199 -4.07 -14.76 8.22
C GLY A 199 -4.48 -13.48 7.51
N ASP A 200 -5.72 -13.05 7.76
CA ASP A 200 -6.37 -11.91 7.13
C ASP A 200 -6.24 -10.60 7.93
N ILE A 201 -5.50 -10.60 9.05
CA ILE A 201 -5.19 -9.38 9.80
C ILE A 201 -4.50 -8.37 8.87
N TYR A 202 -4.98 -7.12 8.91
CA TYR A 202 -4.54 -6.01 8.05
C TYR A 202 -4.74 -6.22 6.54
N THR A 203 -5.72 -7.04 6.15
CA THR A 203 -6.13 -7.21 4.75
C THR A 203 -7.55 -6.67 4.52
N LEU A 204 -7.85 -6.30 3.28
CA LEU A 204 -9.19 -5.85 2.90
C LEU A 204 -10.09 -7.07 2.71
N ARG A 205 -11.14 -7.17 3.53
CA ARG A 205 -12.07 -8.31 3.53
C ARG A 205 -13.52 -7.86 3.49
N ARG A 206 -14.34 -8.64 2.79
CA ARG A 206 -15.80 -8.56 2.94
C ARG A 206 -16.15 -9.22 4.26
N ILE A 207 -16.70 -8.44 5.18
CA ILE A 207 -17.21 -8.97 6.45
C ILE A 207 -18.55 -9.64 6.16
N VAL A 208 -18.68 -10.91 6.54
CA VAL A 208 -19.95 -11.65 6.52
C VAL A 208 -20.58 -11.67 7.91
N PRO A 209 -21.90 -11.90 8.04
CA PRO A 209 -22.55 -12.00 9.35
C PRO A 209 -21.86 -12.98 10.31
N GLU A 210 -21.34 -14.09 9.78
CA GLU A 210 -20.67 -15.15 10.52
C GLU A 210 -19.40 -14.64 11.23
N ASP A 211 -18.67 -13.70 10.61
CA ASP A 211 -17.49 -13.04 11.20
C ASP A 211 -17.84 -12.18 12.43
N ARG A 212 -19.13 -11.97 12.68
CA ARG A 212 -19.68 -11.24 13.84
C ARG A 212 -20.56 -12.14 14.71
N GLY A 213 -20.46 -13.46 14.53
CA GLY A 213 -21.24 -14.43 15.28
C GLY A 213 -22.74 -14.38 14.96
N LYS A 214 -23.12 -13.89 13.78
CA LYS A 214 -24.51 -13.80 13.32
C LYS A 214 -24.76 -14.78 12.19
N LYS A 215 -26.01 -15.25 12.06
CA LYS A 215 -26.50 -16.00 10.90
C LYS A 215 -27.74 -15.30 10.39
N PHE A 216 -27.81 -15.04 9.08
CA PHE A 216 -29.00 -14.50 8.44
C PHE A 216 -29.69 -15.69 7.76
N GLU A 217 -30.84 -16.09 8.29
CA GLU A 217 -31.72 -17.13 7.72
C GLU A 217 -32.58 -16.58 6.58
#